data_AF-Q3STU0-F1
#
_entry.id   AF-Q3STU0-F1
#
_cell.length_a   1.000
_cell.length_b   1.000
_cell.length_c   1.000
_cell.angle_alpha   90.00
_cell.angle_beta   90.00
_cell.angle_gamma   90.00
#
_symmetry.space_group_name_H-M   'P 1'
#
loop_
_entity.id
_entity.type
_entity.pdbx_description
1 polymer ?
#
loop_
_entity_poly.entity_id
_entity_poly.type
_entity_poly.pdbx_seq_one_letter_code
_entity_poly.pdbx_strand_id
1 'polypeptide(L)'
;MTGRPCTVPGVQNKPDTANPSLEKRKENAMPHRRRYKQTRPFQDRLFDFLAEARQKAEESPDGIEREKMIKRIESAKTAARIDAWANSPKMQRPK
;
A
#
# COMPACT_ATOMS: atom_id res chain seq x y z
N MET A 1 69.46 -26.07 -15.99
CA MET A 1 68.70 -25.01 -15.30
C MET A 1 68.11 -24.09 -16.36
N THR A 2 66.86 -24.32 -16.78
CA THR A 2 66.14 -23.37 -17.64
C THR A 2 64.70 -23.32 -17.12
N GLY A 3 64.45 -22.38 -16.21
CA GLY A 3 63.13 -22.14 -15.65
C GLY A 3 62.18 -21.70 -16.76
N ARG A 4 61.04 -22.38 -16.88
CA ARG A 4 59.95 -21.94 -17.74
C ARG A 4 59.31 -20.69 -17.11
N PRO A 5 59.18 -19.56 -17.84
CA PRO A 5 58.44 -18.42 -17.34
C PRO A 5 56.95 -18.76 -17.32
N CYS A 6 56.34 -18.72 -16.14
CA CYS A 6 54.88 -18.82 -15.98
C CYS A 6 54.24 -17.51 -16.49
N THR A 7 53.83 -17.47 -17.75
CA THR A 7 52.97 -16.40 -18.25
C THR A 7 51.55 -16.62 -17.73
N VAL A 8 51.05 -15.69 -16.92
CA VAL A 8 49.65 -15.65 -16.48
C VAL A 8 48.81 -15.16 -17.65
N PRO A 9 47.83 -15.92 -18.17
CA PRO A 9 46.95 -15.42 -19.21
C PRO A 9 46.04 -14.33 -18.65
N GLY A 10 45.96 -13.23 -19.40
CA GLY A 10 45.29 -12.00 -19.01
C GLY A 10 43.81 -12.19 -18.63
N VAL A 11 43.44 -11.49 -17.56
CA VAL A 11 42.06 -11.25 -17.16
C VAL A 11 41.39 -10.43 -18.27
N GLN A 12 40.58 -11.09 -19.08
CA GLN A 12 39.66 -10.40 -19.98
C GLN A 12 38.54 -9.82 -19.13
N ASN A 13 38.68 -8.56 -18.73
CA ASN A 13 37.56 -7.76 -18.26
C ASN A 13 36.64 -7.55 -19.47
N LYS A 14 35.53 -8.29 -19.53
CA LYS A 14 34.44 -7.96 -20.45
C LYS A 14 33.91 -6.59 -20.01
N PRO A 15 33.86 -5.58 -20.89
CA PRO A 15 33.13 -4.37 -20.56
C PRO A 15 31.69 -4.78 -20.35
N ASP A 16 31.14 -4.41 -19.18
CA ASP A 16 29.72 -4.47 -18.91
C ASP A 16 29.01 -3.90 -20.13
N THR A 17 28.34 -4.78 -20.87
CA THR A 17 27.43 -4.36 -21.93
C THR A 17 26.53 -3.33 -21.30
N ALA A 18 26.74 -2.09 -21.73
CA ALA A 18 25.81 -1.00 -21.54
C ALA A 18 24.41 -1.58 -21.72
N ASN A 19 23.58 -1.40 -20.71
CA ASN A 19 22.14 -1.54 -20.84
C ASN A 19 21.65 -0.14 -21.23
N PRO A 20 21.68 0.26 -22.52
CA PRO A 20 20.99 1.47 -22.91
C PRO A 20 19.50 1.18 -22.76
N SER A 21 18.74 2.18 -22.35
CA SER A 21 17.27 2.13 -22.33
C SER A 21 16.62 1.62 -21.04
N LEU A 22 16.86 2.31 -19.94
CA LEU A 22 15.75 2.69 -19.04
C LEU A 22 15.78 4.20 -18.68
N GLU A 23 16.40 5.03 -19.53
CA GLU A 23 16.16 6.48 -19.52
C GLU A 23 14.79 6.82 -20.13
N LYS A 24 13.72 6.24 -19.58
CA LYS A 24 12.43 6.93 -19.56
C LYS A 24 12.33 7.60 -18.21
N ARG A 25 13.08 8.69 -18.05
CA ARG A 25 12.71 9.76 -17.12
C ARG A 25 11.27 10.12 -17.47
N LYS A 26 10.33 9.63 -16.67
CA LYS A 26 8.94 10.06 -16.69
C LYS A 26 8.95 11.49 -16.17
N GLU A 27 9.24 12.40 -17.09
CA GLU A 27 9.31 13.83 -16.86
C GLU A 27 7.93 14.30 -16.37
N ASN A 28 7.86 14.57 -15.06
CA ASN A 28 6.85 15.38 -14.37
C ASN A 28 5.39 15.24 -14.85
N ALA A 29 4.88 14.01 -15.00
CA ALA A 29 3.44 13.80 -15.08
C ALA A 29 2.84 14.11 -13.70
N MET A 30 2.30 15.31 -13.52
CA MET A 30 1.51 15.68 -12.34
C MET A 30 0.50 14.55 -12.08
N PRO A 31 0.58 13.84 -10.93
CA PRO A 31 -0.27 12.69 -10.70
C PRO A 31 -1.73 13.17 -10.69
N HIS A 32 -2.49 12.77 -11.70
CA HIS A 32 -3.90 13.12 -11.77
C HIS A 32 -4.59 12.56 -10.52
N ARG A 33 -5.22 13.44 -9.73
CA ARG A 33 -5.89 13.04 -8.49
C ARG A 33 -7.07 12.13 -8.84
N ARG A 34 -6.94 10.84 -8.54
CA ARG A 34 -8.00 9.83 -8.73
C ARG A 34 -9.16 10.12 -7.78
N ARG A 35 -10.10 10.97 -8.21
CA ARG A 35 -11.33 11.26 -7.47
C ARG A 35 -12.35 10.15 -7.75
N TYR A 36 -12.46 9.21 -6.83
CA TYR A 36 -13.49 8.19 -6.89
C TYR A 36 -14.84 8.79 -6.49
N LYS A 37 -15.85 8.64 -7.35
CA LYS A 37 -17.23 8.97 -7.01
C LYS A 37 -17.76 7.87 -6.10
N GLN A 38 -18.06 8.23 -4.85
CA GLN A 38 -18.63 7.31 -3.89
C GLN A 38 -20.15 7.41 -3.98
N THR A 39 -20.78 6.44 -4.63
CA THR A 39 -22.24 6.40 -4.82
C THR A 39 -22.99 6.03 -3.55
N ARG A 40 -22.38 5.19 -2.71
CA ARG A 40 -22.94 4.76 -1.42
C ARG A 40 -22.52 5.73 -0.30
N PRO A 41 -23.41 6.00 0.67
CA PRO A 41 -23.05 6.82 1.82
C PRO A 41 -21.90 6.17 2.60
N PHE A 42 -21.19 6.97 3.38
CA PHE A 42 -19.99 6.53 4.07
C PHE A 42 -20.29 5.49 5.16
N GLN A 43 -21.38 5.68 5.91
CA GLN A 43 -21.81 4.77 6.98
C GLN A 43 -22.12 3.36 6.46
N ASP A 44 -22.94 3.23 5.40
CA ASP A 44 -23.29 1.92 4.83
C ASP A 44 -22.04 1.10 4.46
N ARG A 45 -21.04 1.76 3.87
CA ARG A 45 -19.77 1.09 3.52
C ARG A 45 -18.96 0.66 4.73
N LEU A 46 -19.04 1.38 5.85
CA LEU A 46 -18.42 0.96 7.10
C LEU A 46 -19.14 -0.24 7.72
N PHE A 47 -20.47 -0.29 7.64
CA PHE A 47 -21.24 -1.44 8.10
C PHE A 47 -20.93 -2.70 7.30
N ASP A 48 -20.91 -2.60 5.97
CA ASP A 48 -20.49 -3.70 5.08
C ASP A 48 -19.09 -4.21 5.47
N PHE A 49 -18.14 -3.28 5.66
CA PHE A 49 -16.77 -3.62 6.06
C PHE A 49 -16.70 -4.30 7.44
N LEU A 50 -17.48 -3.84 8.41
CA LEU A 50 -17.53 -4.45 9.75
C LEU A 50 -18.10 -5.86 9.71
N ALA A 51 -19.13 -6.10 8.90
CA ALA A 51 -19.71 -7.43 8.71
C ALA A 51 -18.67 -8.39 8.11
N GLU A 52 -18.03 -8.00 7.01
CA GLU A 52 -16.97 -8.79 6.38
C GLU A 52 -15.79 -9.04 7.31
N ALA A 53 -15.35 -8.02 8.05
CA ALA A 53 -14.20 -8.14 8.93
C ALA A 53 -14.48 -9.06 10.13
N ARG A 54 -15.72 -9.10 10.63
CA ARG A 54 -16.15 -10.05 11.66
C ARG A 54 -16.16 -11.48 11.12
N GLN A 55 -16.78 -11.70 9.97
CA GLN A 55 -16.81 -13.01 9.34
C GLN A 55 -15.39 -13.55 9.12
N LYS A 56 -14.49 -12.73 8.58
CA LYS A 56 -13.09 -13.14 8.38
C LYS A 56 -12.34 -13.38 9.69
N ALA A 57 -12.68 -12.66 10.76
CA ALA A 57 -12.08 -12.86 12.08
C ALA A 57 -12.60 -14.13 12.79
N GLU A 58 -13.80 -14.62 12.44
CA GLU A 58 -14.35 -15.90 12.89
C GLU A 58 -13.79 -17.07 12.08
N GLU A 59 -13.57 -16.89 10.78
CA GLU A 59 -12.99 -17.91 9.89
C GLU A 59 -11.47 -18.10 10.09
N SER A 60 -10.76 -17.08 10.58
CA SER A 60 -9.31 -17.13 10.76
C SER A 60 -8.92 -17.76 12.10
N PRO A 61 -7.99 -18.73 12.13
CA PRO A 61 -7.45 -19.26 13.39
C PRO A 61 -6.71 -18.17 14.17
N ASP A 62 -6.73 -18.29 15.50
CA ASP A 62 -6.14 -17.30 16.40
C ASP A 62 -4.66 -17.05 16.07
N GLY A 63 -4.32 -15.78 15.77
CA GLY A 63 -2.98 -15.37 15.37
C GLY A 63 -2.92 -13.94 14.85
N ILE A 64 -1.78 -13.59 14.25
CA ILE A 64 -1.47 -12.23 13.76
C ILE A 64 -2.53 -11.72 12.77
N GLU A 65 -3.12 -12.62 11.98
CA GLU A 65 -4.14 -12.26 10.99
C GLU A 65 -5.45 -11.82 11.64
N ARG A 66 -5.88 -12.55 12.68
CA ARG A 66 -7.07 -12.19 13.47
C ARG A 66 -6.88 -10.85 14.18
N GLU A 67 -5.71 -10.60 14.78
CA GLU A 67 -5.40 -9.31 15.40
C GLU A 67 -5.42 -8.15 14.40
N LYS A 68 -4.91 -8.36 13.17
CA LYS A 68 -4.99 -7.36 12.10
C LYS A 68 -6.44 -7.07 11.72
N MET A 69 -7.30 -8.09 11.68
CA MET A 69 -8.73 -7.89 11.43
C MET A 69 -9.42 -7.13 12.57
N ILE A 70 -9.10 -7.44 13.83
CA ILE A 70 -9.61 -6.71 14.99
C ILE A 70 -9.21 -5.23 14.94
N LYS A 71 -7.95 -4.94 14.64
CA LYS A 71 -7.48 -3.54 14.46
C LYS A 71 -8.22 -2.82 13.34
N ARG A 72 -8.52 -3.52 12.24
CA ARG A 72 -9.35 -2.97 11.15
C ARG A 72 -10.78 -2.67 11.62
N ILE A 73 -11.40 -3.58 12.38
CA ILE A 73 -12.73 -3.36 12.97
C ILE A 73 -12.74 -2.11 13.86
N GLU A 74 -11.74 -1.94 14.72
CA GLU A 74 -11.61 -0.78 15.60
C GLU A 74 -11.43 0.52 14.82
N SER A 75 -10.62 0.49 13.75
CA SER A 75 -10.44 1.64 12.87
C SER A 75 -11.75 2.05 12.19
N ALA A 76 -12.55 1.08 11.75
CA ALA A 76 -13.84 1.32 11.12
C ALA A 76 -14.88 1.88 12.11
N LYS A 77 -14.92 1.37 13.35
CA LYS A 77 -15.74 1.93 14.44
C LYS A 77 -15.36 3.38 14.74
N THR A 78 -14.06 3.67 14.77
CA THR A 78 -13.55 5.02 15.01
C THR A 78 -13.96 5.97 13.89
N ALA A 79 -13.86 5.52 12.63
CA ALA A 79 -14.30 6.29 11.47
C ALA A 79 -15.82 6.60 11.52
N ALA A 80 -16.64 5.62 11.91
CA ALA A 80 -18.09 5.81 12.06
C ALA A 80 -18.40 6.88 13.12
N ARG A 81 -17.67 6.86 14.25
CA ARG A 81 -17.81 7.86 15.32
C ARG A 81 -17.42 9.27 14.86
N ILE A 82 -16.36 9.40 14.08
CA ILE A 82 -15.93 10.69 13.53
C ILE A 82 -16.97 11.25 12.57
N ASP A 83 -17.53 10.41 11.70
CA ASP A 83 -18.56 10.83 10.76
C ASP A 83 -19.85 11.25 11.48
N ALA A 84 -20.25 10.51 12.52
CA ALA A 84 -21.37 10.91 13.38
C ALA A 84 -21.11 12.27 14.08
N TRP A 85 -19.88 12.53 14.51
CA TRP A 85 -19.50 13.83 15.08
C TRP A 85 -19.55 14.96 14.05
N ALA A 86 -19.02 14.73 12.84
CA ALA A 86 -19.04 15.72 11.75
C ALA A 86 -20.46 16.09 11.30
N ASN A 87 -21.40 15.14 11.38
CA ASN A 87 -22.81 15.33 11.05
C ASN A 87 -23.64 15.91 12.22
N SER A 88 -23.03 16.18 13.37
CA SER A 88 -23.74 16.71 14.54
C SER A 88 -24.21 18.16 14.32
N PRO A 89 -25.49 18.49 14.63
CA PRO A 89 -26.04 19.84 14.43
C PRO A 89 -25.28 20.94 15.16
N LYS A 90 -24.65 20.61 16.31
CA LYS A 90 -23.91 21.56 17.14
C LYS A 90 -22.59 22.03 16.52
N MET A 91 -22.14 21.37 15.45
CA MET A 91 -20.88 21.68 14.76
C MET A 91 -21.08 22.23 13.35
N GLN A 92 -22.32 22.21 12.86
CA GLN A 92 -22.69 22.90 11.64
C GLN A 92 -22.72 24.40 11.95
N ARG A 93 -21.97 25.19 11.18
CA ARG A 93 -22.05 26.65 11.28
C ARG A 93 -23.52 27.05 11.04
N PRO A 94 -24.12 27.87 11.91
CA PRO A 94 -25.44 28.42 11.64
C PRO A 94 -25.41 29.12 10.28
N LYS A 95 -26.44 28.89 9.47
CA LYS A 95 -26.58 29.55 8.16
C LYS A 95 -26.92 31.02 8.32
#